data_AF-A0A7W3TL64-F1
#
_entry.id   AF-A0A7W3TL64-F1
#
_cell.length_a   1.000
_cell.length_b   1.000
_cell.length_c   1.000
_cell.angle_alpha   90.00
_cell.angle_beta   90.00
_cell.angle_gamma   90.00
#
_symmetry.space_group_name_H-M   'P 1'
#
loop_
_entity.id
_entity.type
_entity.pdbx_description
1 polymer ?
#
loop_
_entity_poly.entity_id
_entity_poly.type
_entity_poly.pdbx_seq_one_letter_code
_entity_poly.pdbx_strand_id
1 'polypeptide(L)'
;MPPGSTIDIHGYPLPTAFGPQWQRGMAMAGQGDMAAAAACMQAIVDARPDCLPARLQQAHFLLGADRYRDALAVALDLSDCTPANLEFAWHLVRLLRRFELHEQVAAVVSRSGWAHSRDARGLSMLAAELGPIGLYAPMQALLERASALGPPDRDTHVLRGTMAFVAGDAAGASAALREALAMGGEAPPHVRWMLTLQDDAAHAQTDMRAIEGELARVRPGSEDEAYLAFALHNLRHAAGDVEGAWAALERGCRVKRQAARHDDARQQRLFQALAAAPLPQALPDEAPAPGPGPRPVFIVGMFRSGTSVVERVLSGHPDVVDGGESYVMPAAMCAAADHLCNEVVDERMIERIDAEGLRMAALRFRAHARWKAGERAVFTEKLPSNFLLTGYILASMPEARIVHMRRDPMDTCFSNLRTFFTGAAGYSYDQSSLARYYLGYRALMAHWRERWPERILEVDYQAFVDDPDGQSRRLLAFCGLDFVPSVLDVGRSGGYSATASIGSVRQGILRNRGGAWRAYAAHLQPLREGLAPLLAADGD
;
A
#
# COMPACT_ATOMS: atom_id res chain seq x y z
N MET A 1 3.81 13.36 13.11
CA MET A 1 4.38 14.70 13.38
C MET A 1 5.47 14.55 14.43
N PRO A 2 6.57 15.32 14.37
CA PRO A 2 7.49 15.38 15.50
C PRO A 2 6.74 15.84 16.76
N PRO A 3 7.03 15.27 17.94
CA PRO A 3 6.49 15.78 19.20
C PRO A 3 6.95 17.23 19.38
N GLY A 4 6.02 18.19 19.29
CA GLY A 4 6.31 19.62 19.47
C GLY A 4 5.61 20.58 18.48
N SER A 5 5.02 20.10 17.39
CA SER A 5 4.23 20.96 16.49
C SER A 5 2.86 21.26 17.10
N THR A 6 2.61 22.50 17.53
CA THR A 6 1.25 23.03 17.69
C THR A 6 0.53 22.92 16.35
N ILE A 7 -0.57 22.19 16.30
CA ILE A 7 -1.46 22.24 15.14
C ILE A 7 -2.26 23.55 15.29
N ASP A 8 -1.70 24.65 14.81
CA ASP A 8 -2.43 25.91 14.65
C ASP A 8 -3.20 25.84 13.32
N ILE A 9 -4.44 25.34 13.38
CA ILE A 9 -5.30 25.22 12.21
C ILE A 9 -5.96 26.58 11.99
N HIS A 10 -5.73 27.22 10.84
CA HIS A 10 -6.32 28.52 10.54
C HIS A 10 -7.85 28.48 10.64
N GLY A 11 -8.40 29.33 11.52
CA GLY A 11 -9.83 29.41 11.80
C GLY A 11 -10.32 28.52 12.96
N TYR A 12 -9.45 27.68 13.53
CA TYR A 12 -9.72 26.88 14.72
C TYR A 12 -8.60 27.02 15.75
N PRO A 13 -8.34 28.23 16.28
CA PRO A 13 -7.25 28.43 17.22
C PRO A 13 -7.54 27.72 18.55
N LEU A 14 -6.49 27.20 19.17
CA LEU A 14 -6.57 26.78 20.57
C LEU A 14 -6.89 28.00 21.44
N PRO A 15 -7.99 28.02 22.23
CA PRO A 15 -8.28 29.14 23.11
C PRO A 15 -7.14 29.36 24.11
N THR A 16 -6.72 30.61 24.31
CA THR A 16 -5.54 30.96 25.11
C THR A 16 -5.56 30.38 26.53
N ALA A 17 -6.76 30.26 27.12
CA ALA A 17 -6.95 29.65 28.44
C ALA A 17 -6.45 28.18 28.53
N PHE A 18 -6.42 27.45 27.42
CA PHE A 18 -5.92 26.07 27.37
C PHE A 18 -4.45 25.95 26.97
N GLY A 19 -3.78 27.07 26.68
CA GLY A 19 -2.36 27.10 26.31
C GLY A 19 -1.46 26.33 27.29
N PRO A 20 -1.54 26.57 28.62
CA PRO A 20 -0.73 25.83 29.59
C PRO A 20 -0.97 24.32 29.57
N GLN A 21 -2.23 23.90 29.47
CA GLN A 21 -2.60 22.49 29.45
C GLN A 21 -2.13 21.80 28.15
N TRP A 22 -2.23 22.50 27.02
CA TRP A 22 -1.69 22.02 25.75
C TRP A 22 -0.18 21.83 25.82
N GLN A 23 0.56 22.83 26.30
CA GLN A 23 2.01 22.75 26.43
C GLN A 23 2.45 21.62 27.37
N ARG A 24 1.70 21.39 28.46
CA ARG A 24 1.90 20.23 29.33
C ARG A 24 1.75 18.91 28.57
N GLY A 25 0.69 18.77 27.77
CA GLY A 25 0.48 17.57 26.94
C GLY A 25 1.61 17.35 25.93
N MET A 26 2.05 18.42 25.25
CA MET A 26 3.19 18.35 24.32
C MET A 26 4.50 17.97 25.02
N ALA A 27 4.74 18.47 26.24
CA ALA A 27 5.89 18.12 27.04
C ALA A 27 5.88 16.64 27.47
N MET A 28 4.72 16.11 27.90
CA MET A 28 4.57 14.69 28.21
C MET A 28 4.85 13.80 26.99
N ALA A 29 4.33 14.18 25.82
CA ALA A 29 4.62 13.47 24.57
C ALA A 29 6.11 13.52 24.20
N GLY A 30 6.78 14.66 24.41
CA GLY A 30 8.22 14.81 24.23
C GLY A 30 9.06 13.92 25.15
N GLN A 31 8.51 13.54 26.32
CA GLN A 31 9.11 12.60 27.27
C GLN A 31 8.75 11.13 26.97
N GLY A 32 7.89 10.88 25.97
CA GLY A 32 7.41 9.54 25.62
C GLY A 32 6.15 9.08 26.36
N ASP A 33 5.62 9.87 27.30
CA ASP A 33 4.38 9.53 28.02
C ASP A 33 3.15 9.97 27.20
N MET A 34 2.84 9.15 26.20
CA MET A 34 1.73 9.40 25.27
C MET A 34 0.36 9.29 25.96
N ALA A 35 0.24 8.49 27.03
CA ALA A 35 -1.00 8.34 27.77
C ALA A 35 -1.31 9.61 28.59
N ALA A 36 -0.32 10.16 29.30
CA ALA A 36 -0.48 11.43 30.01
C ALA A 36 -0.69 12.60 29.03
N ALA A 37 -0.03 12.57 27.86
CA ALA A 37 -0.26 13.55 26.81
C ALA A 37 -1.70 13.53 26.30
N ALA A 38 -2.26 12.33 26.04
CA ALA A 38 -3.66 12.16 25.66
C ALA A 38 -4.63 12.64 26.74
N ALA A 39 -4.35 12.36 28.02
CA ALA A 39 -5.15 12.85 29.14
C ALA A 39 -5.14 14.39 29.23
N CYS A 40 -4.02 15.04 28.90
CA CYS A 40 -3.97 16.50 28.85
C CYS A 40 -4.90 17.06 27.78
N MET A 41 -4.97 16.43 26.60
CA MET A 41 -5.90 16.81 25.54
C MET A 41 -7.34 16.52 25.93
N GLN A 42 -7.62 15.37 26.55
CA GLN A 42 -8.97 15.03 27.05
C GLN A 42 -9.49 16.11 28.01
N ALA A 43 -8.67 16.62 28.93
CA ALA A 43 -9.08 17.69 29.84
C ALA A 43 -9.48 18.99 29.10
N ILE A 44 -8.85 19.29 27.95
CA ILE A 44 -9.27 20.41 27.09
C ILE A 44 -10.63 20.09 26.44
N VAL A 45 -10.79 18.86 25.94
CA VAL A 45 -12.03 18.39 25.31
C VAL A 45 -13.20 18.34 26.30
N ASP A 46 -12.98 17.96 27.56
CA ASP A 46 -14.01 17.95 28.60
C ASP A 46 -14.51 19.37 28.92
N ALA A 47 -13.60 20.35 28.93
CA ALA A 47 -13.95 21.75 29.12
C ALA A 47 -14.56 22.39 27.87
N ARG A 48 -14.14 21.96 26.68
CA ARG A 48 -14.57 22.46 25.37
C ARG A 48 -14.64 21.32 24.35
N PRO A 49 -15.79 20.62 24.27
CA PRO A 49 -15.97 19.49 23.34
C PRO A 49 -15.83 19.87 21.86
N ASP A 50 -15.99 21.14 21.52
CA ASP A 50 -15.84 21.72 20.19
C ASP A 50 -14.39 22.09 19.83
N CYS A 51 -13.41 21.85 20.72
CA CYS A 51 -12.00 22.15 20.47
C CYS A 51 -11.36 21.12 19.53
N LEU A 52 -11.61 21.26 18.23
CA LEU A 52 -11.16 20.30 17.21
C LEU A 52 -9.64 20.04 17.19
N PRO A 53 -8.74 21.04 17.35
CA PRO A 53 -7.30 20.77 17.41
C PRO A 53 -6.91 19.86 18.58
N ALA A 54 -7.53 20.04 19.75
CA ALA A 54 -7.27 19.18 20.91
C ALA A 54 -7.73 17.74 20.66
N ARG A 55 -8.88 17.57 20.01
CA ARG A 55 -9.41 16.25 19.64
C ARG A 55 -8.54 15.54 18.61
N LEU A 56 -8.08 16.24 17.56
CA LEU A 56 -7.13 15.69 16.58
C LEU A 56 -5.83 15.25 17.28
N GLN A 57 -5.27 16.12 18.12
CA GLN A 57 -4.03 15.83 18.83
C GLN A 57 -4.20 14.69 19.85
N GLN A 58 -5.36 14.61 20.49
CA GLN A 58 -5.71 13.50 21.38
C GLN A 58 -5.64 12.16 20.66
N ALA A 59 -6.25 12.04 19.47
CA ALA A 59 -6.23 10.79 18.70
C ALA A 59 -4.79 10.38 18.33
N HIS A 60 -3.93 11.33 17.98
CA HIS A 60 -2.51 11.06 17.73
C HIS A 60 -1.77 10.54 18.97
N PHE A 61 -2.03 11.11 20.15
CA PHE A 61 -1.43 10.63 21.39
C PHE A 61 -1.99 9.28 21.84
N LEU A 62 -3.29 9.03 21.65
CA LEU A 62 -3.88 7.71 21.89
C LEU A 62 -3.25 6.63 21.01
N LEU A 63 -3.01 6.91 19.73
CA LEU A 63 -2.24 6.01 18.85
C LEU A 63 -0.82 5.76 19.37
N GLY A 64 -0.12 6.83 19.79
CA GLY A 64 1.22 6.72 20.39
C GLY A 64 1.25 5.94 21.71
N ALA A 65 0.12 5.90 22.43
CA ALA A 65 -0.07 5.16 23.67
C ALA A 65 -0.56 3.72 23.45
N ASP A 66 -0.64 3.26 22.20
CA ASP A 66 -1.17 1.94 21.81
C ASP A 66 -2.63 1.72 22.23
N ARG A 67 -3.44 2.79 22.26
CA ARG A 67 -4.88 2.77 22.50
C ARG A 67 -5.63 2.96 21.18
N TYR A 68 -5.52 1.96 20.30
CA TYR A 68 -5.96 2.05 18.91
C TYR A 68 -7.46 2.28 18.79
N ARG A 69 -8.27 1.54 19.55
CA ARG A 69 -9.74 1.63 19.53
C ARG A 69 -10.24 3.00 19.98
N ASP A 70 -9.63 3.56 21.02
CA ASP A 70 -9.99 4.90 21.51
C ASP A 70 -9.63 5.97 20.49
N ALA A 71 -8.45 5.89 19.89
CA ALA A 71 -8.05 6.81 18.83
C ALA A 71 -8.96 6.73 17.60
N LEU A 72 -9.36 5.50 17.22
CA LEU A 72 -10.30 5.24 16.14
C LEU A 72 -11.67 5.86 16.43
N ALA A 73 -12.18 5.72 17.66
CA ALA A 73 -13.46 6.31 18.07
C ALA A 73 -13.43 7.84 17.96
N VAL A 74 -12.34 8.49 18.41
CA VAL A 74 -12.17 9.94 18.27
C VAL A 74 -12.11 10.36 16.80
N ALA A 75 -11.41 9.60 15.96
CA ALA A 75 -11.27 9.89 14.54
C ALA A 75 -12.61 9.77 13.78
N LEU A 76 -13.42 8.75 14.10
CA LEU A 76 -14.76 8.58 13.54
C LEU A 76 -15.67 9.76 13.92
N ASP A 77 -15.72 10.13 15.21
CA ASP A 77 -16.56 11.25 15.65
C ASP A 77 -16.14 12.59 15.01
N LEU A 78 -14.83 12.83 14.87
CA LEU A 78 -14.31 14.00 14.15
C LEU A 78 -14.72 14.02 12.67
N SER A 79 -14.82 12.85 12.03
CA SER A 79 -15.28 12.75 10.64
C SER A 79 -16.73 13.16 10.47
N ASP A 80 -17.58 12.96 11.48
CA ASP A 80 -18.99 13.34 11.45
C ASP A 80 -19.19 14.85 11.68
N CYS A 81 -18.31 15.48 12.47
CA CYS A 81 -18.38 16.90 12.84
C CYS A 81 -17.40 17.81 12.07
N THR A 82 -17.08 17.46 10.82
CA THR A 82 -16.06 18.17 10.04
C THR A 82 -16.53 19.55 9.53
N PRO A 83 -15.83 20.64 9.86
CA PRO A 83 -16.11 21.95 9.28
C PRO A 83 -15.68 22.08 7.82
N ALA A 84 -16.29 23.01 7.10
CA ALA A 84 -15.87 23.39 5.74
C ALA A 84 -14.57 24.23 5.75
N ASN A 85 -13.46 23.58 6.08
CA ASN A 85 -12.12 24.17 6.15
C ASN A 85 -11.09 23.21 5.55
N LEU A 86 -10.33 23.70 4.57
CA LEU A 86 -9.38 22.89 3.79
C LEU A 86 -8.21 22.39 4.63
N GLU A 87 -7.65 23.24 5.49
CA GLU A 87 -6.50 22.88 6.33
C GLU A 87 -6.89 21.86 7.40
N PHE A 88 -8.04 22.06 8.05
CA PHE A 88 -8.59 21.09 8.99
C PHE A 88 -8.84 19.74 8.32
N ALA A 89 -9.45 19.76 7.12
CA ALA A 89 -9.70 18.55 6.35
C ALA A 89 -8.39 17.83 6.01
N TRP A 90 -7.33 18.54 5.64
CA TRP A 90 -6.01 17.92 5.42
C TRP A 90 -5.48 17.21 6.66
N HIS A 91 -5.51 17.84 7.83
CA HIS A 91 -5.09 17.21 9.09
C HIS A 91 -5.96 16.00 9.47
N LEU A 92 -7.28 16.11 9.33
CA LEU A 92 -8.20 15.03 9.64
C LEU A 92 -8.04 13.85 8.67
N VAL A 93 -7.88 14.10 7.37
CA VAL A 93 -7.61 13.04 6.38
C VAL A 93 -6.33 12.29 6.74
N ARG A 94 -5.26 12.98 7.15
CA ARG A 94 -4.02 12.33 7.62
C ARG A 94 -4.23 11.42 8.83
N LEU A 95 -5.11 11.83 9.76
CA LEU A 95 -5.49 10.99 10.90
C LEU A 95 -6.32 9.79 10.44
N LEU A 96 -7.38 10.00 9.66
CA LEU A 96 -8.26 8.94 9.16
C LEU A 96 -7.52 7.88 8.34
N ARG A 97 -6.49 8.29 7.58
CA ARG A 97 -5.59 7.38 6.86
C ARG A 97 -4.83 6.41 7.77
N ARG A 98 -4.58 6.75 9.04
CA ARG A 98 -3.96 5.82 10.01
C ARG A 98 -4.86 4.63 10.33
N PHE A 99 -6.15 4.73 10.02
CA PHE A 99 -7.18 3.74 10.26
C PHE A 99 -7.79 3.17 8.97
N GLU A 100 -7.27 3.58 7.80
CA GLU A 100 -7.79 3.18 6.49
C GLU A 100 -9.31 3.45 6.32
N LEU A 101 -9.80 4.53 6.93
CA LEU A 101 -11.21 4.96 6.87
C LEU A 101 -11.54 5.71 5.57
N HIS A 102 -11.46 5.01 4.43
CA HIS A 102 -11.53 5.63 3.10
C HIS A 102 -12.86 6.31 2.79
N GLU A 103 -13.98 5.74 3.26
CA GLU A 103 -15.31 6.34 3.10
C GLU A 103 -15.39 7.68 3.84
N GLN A 104 -14.92 7.71 5.09
CA GLN A 104 -14.88 8.91 5.91
C GLN A 104 -13.92 9.94 5.30
N VAL A 105 -12.78 9.52 4.75
CA VAL A 105 -11.89 10.42 4.01
C VAL A 105 -12.62 11.06 2.82
N ALA A 106 -13.34 10.28 2.00
CA ALA A 106 -14.09 10.82 0.88
C ALA A 106 -15.17 11.82 1.34
N ALA A 107 -15.85 11.53 2.45
CA ALA A 107 -16.85 12.40 3.06
C ALA A 107 -16.26 13.71 3.63
N VAL A 108 -15.08 13.65 4.25
CA VAL A 108 -14.34 14.83 4.73
C VAL A 108 -13.90 15.71 3.56
N VAL A 109 -13.35 15.10 2.50
CA VAL A 109 -12.95 15.84 1.29
C VAL A 109 -14.16 16.54 0.67
N SER A 110 -15.31 15.88 0.51
CA SER A 110 -16.49 16.50 -0.10
C SER A 110 -17.02 17.71 0.69
N ARG A 111 -16.87 17.70 2.02
CA ARG A 111 -17.28 18.82 2.91
C ARG A 111 -16.22 19.89 3.13
N SER A 112 -14.98 19.67 2.73
CA SER A 112 -13.82 20.55 3.03
C SER A 112 -13.89 21.97 2.44
N GLY A 113 -14.83 22.25 1.54
CA GLY A 113 -14.92 23.54 0.84
C GLY A 113 -13.91 23.72 -0.31
N TRP A 114 -13.19 22.66 -0.69
CA TRP A 114 -12.11 22.69 -1.70
C TRP A 114 -12.51 23.36 -3.03
N ALA A 115 -13.75 23.16 -3.49
CA ALA A 115 -14.24 23.73 -4.76
C ALA A 115 -14.17 25.26 -4.81
N HIS A 116 -14.32 25.92 -3.66
CA HIS A 116 -14.27 27.39 -3.53
C HIS A 116 -12.92 27.90 -3.01
N SER A 117 -12.01 27.00 -2.64
CA SER A 117 -10.69 27.39 -2.13
C SER A 117 -9.89 28.17 -3.18
N ARG A 118 -9.10 29.13 -2.70
CA ARG A 118 -8.09 29.88 -3.48
C ARG A 118 -6.66 29.51 -3.06
N ASP A 119 -6.50 28.57 -2.15
CA ASP A 119 -5.21 28.07 -1.70
C ASP A 119 -4.77 26.88 -2.57
N ALA A 120 -4.02 27.16 -3.64
CA ALA A 120 -3.50 26.14 -4.55
C ALA A 120 -2.62 25.12 -3.83
N ARG A 121 -1.81 25.57 -2.86
CA ARG A 121 -0.91 24.70 -2.10
C ARG A 121 -1.69 23.76 -1.18
N GLY A 122 -2.68 24.28 -0.43
CA GLY A 122 -3.56 23.47 0.41
C GLY A 122 -4.33 22.41 -0.37
N LEU A 123 -4.76 22.72 -1.60
CA LEU A 123 -5.41 21.77 -2.49
C LEU A 123 -4.45 20.64 -2.91
N SER A 124 -3.23 20.97 -3.31
CA SER A 124 -2.19 19.98 -3.64
C SER A 124 -1.79 19.13 -2.42
N MET A 125 -1.70 19.74 -1.23
CA MET A 125 -1.43 19.02 0.03
C MET A 125 -2.54 18.03 0.37
N LEU A 126 -3.81 18.42 0.24
CA LEU A 126 -4.93 17.50 0.43
C LEU A 126 -4.93 16.39 -0.62
N ALA A 127 -4.67 16.73 -1.89
CA ALA A 127 -4.61 15.76 -2.99
C ALA A 127 -3.53 14.68 -2.76
N ALA A 128 -2.36 15.06 -2.23
CA ALA A 128 -1.27 14.16 -1.90
C ALA A 128 -1.68 13.05 -0.91
N GLU A 129 -2.66 13.32 -0.03
CA GLU A 129 -3.16 12.35 0.93
C GLU A 129 -4.09 11.31 0.30
N LEU A 130 -4.71 11.62 -0.84
CA LEU A 130 -5.74 10.78 -1.47
C LEU A 130 -5.17 9.70 -2.40
N GLY A 131 -4.05 9.98 -3.06
CA GLY A 131 -3.39 9.05 -3.99
C GLY A 131 -3.07 7.69 -3.35
N PRO A 132 -2.39 7.62 -2.19
CA PRO A 132 -2.00 6.35 -1.57
C PRO A 132 -3.16 5.42 -1.17
N ILE A 133 -4.39 5.95 -1.00
CA ILE A 133 -5.59 5.17 -0.65
C ILE A 133 -6.53 4.98 -1.84
N GLY A 134 -6.06 5.28 -3.05
CA GLY A 134 -6.80 5.04 -4.29
C GLY A 134 -7.98 5.97 -4.55
N LEU A 135 -8.08 7.11 -3.86
CA LEU A 135 -9.11 8.12 -4.11
C LEU A 135 -8.70 9.08 -5.24
N TYR A 136 -8.50 8.51 -6.42
CA TYR A 136 -7.92 9.20 -7.58
C TYR A 136 -8.87 10.23 -8.23
N ALA A 137 -10.17 9.96 -8.28
CA ALA A 137 -11.14 10.91 -8.82
C ALA A 137 -11.18 12.25 -8.02
N PRO A 138 -11.34 12.25 -6.67
CA PRO A 138 -11.25 13.49 -5.91
C PRO A 138 -9.82 14.08 -5.90
N MET A 139 -8.77 13.27 -5.94
CA MET A 139 -7.39 13.75 -6.12
C MET A 139 -7.26 14.57 -7.42
N GLN A 140 -7.78 14.06 -8.53
CA GLN A 140 -7.73 14.73 -9.82
C GLN A 140 -8.47 16.07 -9.78
N ALA A 141 -9.68 16.09 -9.22
CA ALA A 141 -10.48 17.32 -9.10
C ALA A 141 -9.78 18.40 -8.26
N LEU A 142 -9.09 18.01 -7.18
CA LEU A 142 -8.27 18.93 -6.38
C LEU A 142 -7.09 19.50 -7.17
N LEU A 143 -6.37 18.66 -7.92
CA LEU A 143 -5.23 19.08 -8.75
C LEU A 143 -5.64 19.98 -9.93
N GLU A 144 -6.79 19.70 -10.56
CA GLU A 144 -7.39 20.55 -11.60
C GLU A 144 -7.74 21.93 -11.01
N ARG A 145 -8.37 21.95 -9.83
CA ARG A 145 -8.68 23.20 -9.14
C ARG A 145 -7.43 23.98 -8.76
N ALA A 146 -6.38 23.32 -8.25
CA ALA A 146 -5.11 23.96 -7.92
C ALA A 146 -4.46 24.58 -9.16
N SER A 147 -4.44 23.85 -10.28
CA SER A 147 -3.89 24.32 -11.56
C SER A 147 -4.66 25.50 -12.17
N ALA A 148 -5.95 25.62 -11.86
CA ALA A 148 -6.77 26.75 -12.32
C ALA A 148 -6.47 28.07 -11.56
N LEU A 149 -5.77 28.01 -10.42
CA LEU A 149 -5.45 29.19 -9.59
C LEU A 149 -4.13 29.86 -9.98
N GLY A 150 -3.26 29.16 -10.71
CA GLY A 150 -1.97 29.66 -11.17
C GLY A 150 -1.05 28.56 -11.69
N PRO A 151 0.16 28.91 -12.18
CA PRO A 151 1.15 27.94 -12.60
C PRO A 151 1.43 26.92 -11.48
N PRO A 152 1.41 25.60 -11.77
CA PRO A 152 1.71 24.59 -10.77
C PRO A 152 3.13 24.75 -10.23
N ASP A 153 3.33 24.51 -8.93
CA ASP A 153 4.68 24.39 -8.35
C ASP A 153 5.26 22.97 -8.59
N ARG A 154 6.50 22.76 -8.15
CA ARG A 154 7.21 21.48 -8.33
C ARG A 154 6.41 20.31 -7.76
N ASP A 155 5.90 20.45 -6.53
CA ASP A 155 5.17 19.38 -5.86
C ASP A 155 3.87 19.05 -6.58
N THR A 156 3.17 20.06 -7.11
CA THR A 156 1.97 19.86 -7.93
C THR A 156 2.30 19.13 -9.24
N HIS A 157 3.42 19.45 -9.90
CA HIS A 157 3.90 18.70 -11.06
C HIS A 157 4.22 17.24 -10.74
N VAL A 158 4.87 16.98 -9.60
CA VAL A 158 5.14 15.62 -9.12
C VAL A 158 3.85 14.84 -8.88
N LEU A 159 2.85 15.46 -8.21
CA LEU A 159 1.55 14.83 -7.97
C LEU A 159 0.79 14.55 -9.28
N ARG A 160 0.83 15.47 -10.25
CA ARG A 160 0.25 15.25 -11.58
C ARG A 160 0.96 14.13 -12.33
N GLY A 161 2.29 14.07 -12.27
CA GLY A 161 3.07 12.97 -12.86
C GLY A 161 2.75 11.62 -12.23
N THR A 162 2.60 11.59 -10.90
CA THR A 162 2.16 10.41 -10.16
C THR A 162 0.75 9.98 -10.56
N MET A 163 -0.17 10.93 -10.68
CA MET A 163 -1.56 10.70 -11.09
C MET A 163 -1.63 10.15 -12.52
N ALA A 164 -0.89 10.74 -13.45
CA ALA A 164 -0.80 10.25 -14.82
C ALA A 164 -0.18 8.85 -14.87
N PHE A 165 0.85 8.58 -14.05
CA PHE A 165 1.45 7.26 -13.93
C PHE A 165 0.45 6.20 -13.45
N VAL A 166 -0.33 6.46 -12.40
CA VAL A 166 -1.34 5.49 -11.91
C VAL A 166 -2.53 5.34 -12.86
N ALA A 167 -2.85 6.41 -13.61
CA ALA A 167 -3.79 6.37 -14.74
C ALA A 167 -3.17 5.73 -16.00
N GLY A 168 -1.89 5.34 -15.93
CA GLY A 168 -1.00 4.83 -16.97
C GLY A 168 -0.99 5.62 -18.28
N ASP A 169 -1.17 6.93 -18.16
CA ASP A 169 -0.77 7.91 -19.16
C ASP A 169 0.74 8.14 -19.02
N ALA A 170 1.53 7.28 -19.66
CA ALA A 170 2.99 7.34 -19.60
C ALA A 170 3.54 8.67 -20.16
N ALA A 171 2.93 9.20 -21.21
CA ALA A 171 3.35 10.45 -21.82
C ALA A 171 3.10 11.64 -20.89
N GLY A 172 1.90 11.73 -20.31
CA GLY A 172 1.56 12.76 -19.31
C GLY A 172 2.41 12.64 -18.04
N ALA A 173 2.71 11.42 -17.60
CA ALA A 173 3.59 11.16 -16.46
C ALA A 173 4.99 11.71 -16.71
N SER A 174 5.63 11.31 -17.82
CA SER A 174 6.96 11.79 -18.19
C SER A 174 6.99 13.32 -18.36
N ALA A 175 6.01 13.90 -19.03
CA ALA A 175 5.94 15.34 -19.23
C ALA A 175 5.88 16.11 -17.90
N ALA A 176 4.97 15.74 -17.00
CA ALA A 176 4.80 16.41 -15.72
C ALA A 176 6.02 16.22 -14.78
N LEU A 177 6.63 15.03 -14.76
CA LEU A 177 7.83 14.77 -13.96
C LEU A 177 9.05 15.54 -14.51
N ARG A 178 9.19 15.68 -15.83
CA ARG A 178 10.27 16.48 -16.44
C ARG A 178 10.09 17.98 -16.18
N GLU A 179 8.86 18.49 -16.20
CA GLU A 179 8.55 19.87 -15.76
C GLU A 179 9.01 20.10 -14.31
N ALA A 180 8.73 19.16 -13.40
CA ALA A 180 9.20 19.25 -12.01
C ALA A 180 10.74 19.30 -11.89
N LEU A 181 11.47 18.56 -12.73
CA LEU A 181 12.94 18.60 -12.79
C LEU A 181 13.50 19.89 -13.41
N ALA A 182 12.75 20.52 -14.31
CA ALA A 182 13.14 21.77 -14.96
C ALA A 182 13.00 22.99 -14.03
N MET A 183 12.16 22.89 -13.00
CA MET A 183 12.07 23.91 -11.95
C MET A 183 13.38 23.95 -11.15
N GLY A 184 14.10 25.07 -11.19
CA GLY A 184 15.41 25.21 -10.55
C GLY A 184 15.43 24.93 -9.04
N GLY A 185 16.55 24.45 -8.52
CA GLY A 185 16.71 23.93 -7.15
C GLY A 185 16.92 22.41 -7.14
N GLU A 186 17.08 21.82 -5.96
CA GLU A 186 17.26 20.36 -5.84
C GLU A 186 15.90 19.66 -6.02
N ALA A 187 15.77 18.87 -7.07
CA ALA A 187 14.56 18.11 -7.33
C ALA A 187 14.53 16.83 -6.48
N PRO A 188 13.36 16.39 -6.00
CA PRO A 188 13.27 15.18 -5.19
C PRO A 188 13.77 13.94 -5.97
N PRO A 189 14.75 13.18 -5.44
CA PRO A 189 15.35 12.04 -6.15
C PRO A 189 14.38 10.93 -6.55
N HIS A 190 13.24 10.80 -5.87
CA HIS A 190 12.18 9.87 -6.28
C HIS A 190 11.60 10.19 -7.68
N VAL A 191 11.65 11.45 -8.13
CA VAL A 191 11.22 11.86 -9.48
C VAL A 191 12.09 11.20 -10.56
N ARG A 192 13.41 11.13 -10.33
CA ARG A 192 14.34 10.41 -11.23
C ARG A 192 13.95 8.94 -11.31
N TRP A 193 13.72 8.30 -10.17
CA TRP A 193 13.30 6.90 -10.13
C TRP A 193 11.98 6.68 -10.88
N MET A 194 10.96 7.51 -10.67
CA MET A 194 9.67 7.40 -11.36
C MET A 194 9.77 7.55 -12.88
N LEU A 195 10.66 8.42 -13.38
CA LEU A 195 10.92 8.53 -14.82
C LEU A 195 11.49 7.24 -15.40
N THR A 196 12.33 6.50 -14.66
CA THR A 196 12.87 5.20 -15.12
C THR A 196 11.83 4.08 -15.16
N LEU A 197 10.64 4.30 -14.61
CA LEU A 197 9.51 3.38 -14.73
C LEU A 197 8.69 3.60 -16.02
N GLN A 198 8.99 4.67 -16.76
CA GLN A 198 8.42 4.96 -18.08
C GLN A 198 9.35 4.43 -19.18
N ASP A 199 8.79 4.20 -20.36
CA ASP A 199 9.60 3.93 -21.57
C ASP A 199 10.02 5.27 -22.19
N ASP A 200 11.27 5.68 -21.93
CA ASP A 200 11.84 6.94 -22.43
C ASP A 200 13.32 6.76 -22.83
N ALA A 201 13.53 5.90 -23.82
CA ALA A 201 14.86 5.61 -24.36
C ALA A 201 15.62 6.86 -24.86
N ALA A 202 14.90 7.90 -25.30
CA ALA A 202 15.49 9.12 -25.84
C ALA A 202 16.30 9.91 -24.79
N HIS A 203 15.89 9.86 -23.53
CA HIS A 203 16.56 10.58 -22.45
C HIS A 203 17.47 9.71 -21.58
N ALA A 204 17.48 8.39 -21.78
CA ALA A 204 18.17 7.43 -20.92
C ALA A 204 19.63 7.84 -20.60
N GLN A 205 20.44 8.17 -21.62
CA GLN A 205 21.84 8.54 -21.40
C GLN A 205 22.02 9.88 -20.66
N THR A 206 21.09 10.81 -20.83
CA THR A 206 21.11 12.10 -20.13
C THR A 206 20.69 11.91 -18.67
N ASP A 207 19.65 11.12 -18.42
CA ASP A 207 19.18 10.79 -17.08
C ASP A 207 20.22 9.98 -16.30
N MET A 208 20.92 9.02 -16.94
CA MET A 208 22.04 8.29 -16.32
C MET A 208 23.14 9.23 -15.83
N ARG A 209 23.61 10.15 -16.68
CA ARG A 209 24.66 11.12 -16.30
C ARG A 209 24.20 12.05 -15.17
N ALA A 210 22.94 12.48 -15.19
CA ALA A 210 22.38 13.31 -14.13
C ALA A 210 22.32 12.56 -12.79
N ILE A 211 21.82 11.33 -12.81
CA ILE A 211 21.75 10.45 -11.62
C ILE A 211 23.15 10.17 -11.05
N GLU A 212 24.15 9.89 -11.89
CA GLU A 212 25.53 9.69 -11.45
C GLU A 212 26.11 10.95 -10.77
N GLY A 213 25.82 12.14 -11.31
CA GLY A 213 26.21 13.40 -10.69
C GLY A 213 25.50 13.69 -9.37
N GLU A 214 24.21 13.35 -9.26
CA GLU A 214 23.42 13.47 -8.02
C GLU A 214 23.88 12.48 -6.94
N LEU A 215 24.20 11.23 -7.32
CA LEU A 215 24.75 10.19 -6.43
C LEU A 215 26.09 10.56 -5.79
N ALA A 216 26.85 11.48 -6.40
CA ALA A 216 28.10 11.99 -5.85
C ALA A 216 27.88 13.06 -4.75
N ARG A 217 26.69 13.66 -4.67
CA ARG A 217 26.36 14.76 -3.76
C ARG A 217 25.39 14.36 -2.65
N VAL A 218 24.54 13.36 -2.92
CA VAL A 218 23.54 12.88 -1.97
C VAL A 218 24.20 12.35 -0.69
N ARG A 219 23.53 12.54 0.45
CA ARG A 219 24.01 12.01 1.73
C ARG A 219 24.10 10.48 1.68
N PRO A 220 25.25 9.86 2.02
CA PRO A 220 25.37 8.41 2.13
C PRO A 220 24.39 7.81 3.14
N GLY A 221 23.79 6.67 2.79
CA GLY A 221 22.80 5.95 3.58
C GLY A 221 21.41 6.60 3.63
N SER A 222 21.18 7.68 2.86
CA SER A 222 19.87 8.33 2.77
C SER A 222 18.92 7.57 1.83
N GLU A 223 17.61 7.77 2.00
CA GLU A 223 16.62 7.21 1.08
C GLU A 223 16.79 7.75 -0.35
N ASP A 224 17.25 8.99 -0.48
CA ASP A 224 17.61 9.62 -1.75
C ASP A 224 18.71 8.84 -2.49
N GLU A 225 19.74 8.36 -1.79
CA GLU A 225 20.76 7.51 -2.38
C GLU A 225 20.14 6.22 -2.94
N ALA A 226 19.19 5.63 -2.21
CA ALA A 226 18.51 4.43 -2.67
C ALA A 226 17.66 4.71 -3.93
N TYR A 227 16.85 5.78 -3.96
CA TYR A 227 16.08 6.14 -5.16
C TYR A 227 16.98 6.26 -6.40
N LEU A 228 18.08 7.00 -6.29
CA LEU A 228 19.02 7.19 -7.40
C LEU A 228 19.73 5.89 -7.80
N ALA A 229 20.10 5.04 -6.84
CA ALA A 229 20.75 3.76 -7.14
C ALA A 229 19.80 2.79 -7.88
N PHE A 230 18.53 2.72 -7.47
CA PHE A 230 17.51 1.92 -8.19
C PHE A 230 17.18 2.52 -9.56
N ALA A 231 17.14 3.85 -9.70
CA ALA A 231 16.98 4.50 -10.99
C ALA A 231 18.15 4.16 -11.95
N LEU A 232 19.39 4.22 -11.46
CA LEU A 232 20.57 3.86 -12.23
C LEU A 232 20.58 2.37 -12.62
N HIS A 233 20.14 1.49 -11.71
CA HIS A 233 19.94 0.08 -12.02
C HIS A 233 18.96 -0.11 -13.20
N ASN A 234 17.79 0.54 -13.15
CA ASN A 234 16.76 0.42 -14.19
C ASN A 234 17.31 0.81 -15.57
N LEU A 235 18.00 1.95 -15.67
CA LEU A 235 18.55 2.43 -16.93
C LEU A 235 19.68 1.53 -17.46
N ARG A 236 20.61 1.09 -16.60
CA ARG A 236 21.68 0.17 -17.02
C ARG A 236 21.17 -1.22 -17.39
N HIS A 237 20.16 -1.72 -16.67
CA HIS A 237 19.49 -2.96 -16.99
C HIS A 237 18.82 -2.89 -18.37
N ALA A 238 18.11 -1.80 -18.66
CA ALA A 238 17.50 -1.57 -19.97
C ALA A 238 18.56 -1.45 -21.09
N ALA A 239 19.74 -0.90 -20.80
CA ALA A 239 20.86 -0.80 -21.73
C ALA A 239 21.66 -2.11 -21.92
N GLY A 240 21.36 -3.17 -21.16
CA GLY A 240 22.10 -4.43 -21.20
C GLY A 240 23.46 -4.41 -20.49
N ASP A 241 23.78 -3.36 -19.73
CA ASP A 241 24.98 -3.27 -18.90
C ASP A 241 24.77 -4.06 -17.60
N VAL A 242 25.00 -5.37 -17.66
CA VAL A 242 24.74 -6.31 -16.54
C VAL A 242 25.56 -5.94 -15.29
N GLU A 243 26.86 -5.72 -15.44
CA GLU A 243 27.76 -5.45 -14.31
C GLU A 243 27.46 -4.08 -13.68
N GLY A 244 27.30 -3.04 -14.50
CA GLY A 244 26.97 -1.71 -13.99
C GLY A 244 25.58 -1.66 -13.37
N ALA A 245 24.60 -2.41 -13.90
CA ALA A 245 23.28 -2.54 -13.31
C ALA A 245 23.33 -3.28 -11.97
N TRP A 246 24.14 -4.33 -11.85
CA TRP A 246 24.30 -5.06 -10.59
C TRP A 246 24.93 -4.19 -9.51
N ALA A 247 26.01 -3.47 -9.84
CA ALA A 247 26.67 -2.57 -8.89
C ALA A 247 25.72 -1.48 -8.36
N ALA A 248 24.86 -0.93 -9.23
CA ALA A 248 23.84 0.03 -8.83
C ALA A 248 22.76 -0.61 -7.93
N LEU A 249 22.32 -1.83 -8.27
CA LEU A 249 21.34 -2.58 -7.48
C LEU A 249 21.87 -2.91 -6.08
N GLU A 250 23.10 -3.41 -5.98
CA GLU A 250 23.74 -3.74 -4.70
C GLU A 250 23.87 -2.49 -3.81
N ARG A 251 24.26 -1.35 -4.41
CA ARG A 251 24.31 -0.06 -3.70
C ARG A 251 22.95 0.31 -3.10
N GLY A 252 21.88 0.24 -3.89
CA GLY A 252 20.53 0.52 -3.42
C GLY A 252 20.06 -0.46 -2.34
N CYS A 253 20.28 -1.76 -2.55
CA CYS A 253 19.94 -2.81 -1.59
C CYS A 253 20.68 -2.66 -0.26
N ARG A 254 21.97 -2.27 -0.29
CA ARG A 254 22.75 -1.99 0.93
C ARG A 254 22.13 -0.87 1.76
N VAL A 255 21.74 0.23 1.12
CA VAL A 255 21.08 1.36 1.80
C VAL A 255 19.74 0.91 2.40
N LYS A 256 18.91 0.21 1.62
CA LYS A 256 17.60 -0.26 2.08
C LYS A 256 17.69 -1.30 3.19
N ARG A 257 18.67 -2.22 3.17
CA ARG A 257 18.92 -3.17 4.27
C ARG A 257 19.21 -2.47 5.58
N GLN A 258 20.06 -1.44 5.55
CA GLN A 258 20.39 -0.65 6.74
C GLN A 258 19.16 0.05 7.33
N ALA A 259 18.24 0.52 6.47
CA ALA A 259 17.02 1.19 6.87
C ALA A 259 15.92 0.21 7.36
N ALA A 260 15.75 -0.94 6.70
CA ALA A 260 14.62 -1.84 6.91
C ALA A 260 14.64 -2.61 8.25
N ARG A 261 15.81 -2.74 8.90
CA ARG A 261 15.99 -3.49 10.16
C ARG A 261 15.29 -4.86 10.16
N HIS A 262 15.31 -5.57 9.03
CA HIS A 262 14.68 -6.87 8.89
C HIS A 262 15.35 -7.91 9.80
N ASP A 263 14.54 -8.73 10.47
CA ASP A 263 14.98 -9.81 11.34
C ASP A 263 14.37 -11.13 10.86
N ASP A 264 15.20 -12.00 10.30
CA ASP A 264 14.76 -13.28 9.77
C ASP A 264 14.21 -14.20 10.86
N ALA A 265 14.80 -14.19 12.06
CA ALA A 265 14.37 -15.05 13.15
C ALA A 265 12.99 -14.62 13.65
N ARG A 266 12.75 -13.30 13.77
CA ARG A 266 11.42 -12.75 14.05
C ARG A 266 10.43 -13.14 12.97
N GLN A 267 10.81 -13.05 11.70
CA GLN A 267 9.94 -13.42 10.59
C GLN A 267 9.55 -14.91 10.61
N GLN A 268 10.49 -15.82 10.93
CA GLN A 268 10.20 -17.24 11.03
C GLN A 268 9.27 -17.54 12.21
N ARG A 269 9.49 -16.91 13.38
CA ARG A 269 8.55 -17.00 14.51
C ARG A 269 7.16 -16.51 14.13
N LEU A 270 7.05 -15.40 13.41
CA LEU A 270 5.77 -14.89 12.93
C LEU A 270 5.05 -15.90 12.02
N PHE A 271 5.74 -16.52 11.05
CA PHE A 271 5.13 -17.56 10.21
C PHE A 271 4.65 -18.76 11.02
N GLN A 272 5.43 -19.21 12.01
CA GLN A 272 5.05 -20.30 12.91
C GLN A 272 3.83 -19.92 13.77
N ALA A 273 3.82 -18.71 14.33
CA ALA A 273 2.71 -18.20 15.13
C ALA A 273 1.41 -18.10 14.31
N LEU A 274 1.51 -17.64 13.05
CA LEU A 274 0.36 -17.58 12.15
C LEU A 274 -0.20 -18.97 11.84
N ALA A 275 0.64 -19.95 11.52
CA ALA A 275 0.20 -21.32 11.24
C ALA A 275 -0.39 -22.02 12.49
N ALA A 276 0.15 -21.70 13.68
CA ALA A 276 -0.31 -22.26 14.95
C ALA A 276 -1.51 -21.50 15.57
N ALA A 277 -1.93 -20.37 14.98
CA ALA A 277 -2.98 -19.52 15.56
C ALA A 277 -4.28 -20.32 15.75
N PRO A 278 -4.93 -20.23 16.93
CA PRO A 278 -6.15 -20.98 17.24
C PRO A 278 -7.37 -20.33 16.57
N LEU A 279 -7.41 -20.39 15.25
CA LEU A 279 -8.46 -19.79 14.44
C LEU A 279 -9.76 -20.60 14.57
N PRO A 280 -10.91 -19.95 14.79
CA PRO A 280 -12.20 -20.65 14.88
C PRO A 280 -12.53 -21.35 13.56
N GLN A 281 -13.19 -22.51 13.63
CA GLN A 281 -13.68 -23.21 12.44
C GLN A 281 -14.83 -22.45 11.77
N ALA A 282 -15.68 -21.82 12.59
CA ALA A 282 -16.67 -20.83 12.21
C ALA A 282 -16.86 -19.88 13.41
N LEU A 283 -17.07 -18.59 13.14
CA LEU A 283 -17.62 -17.69 14.16
C LEU A 283 -19.11 -18.00 14.33
N PRO A 284 -19.70 -17.86 15.54
CA PRO A 284 -21.12 -18.08 15.75
C PRO A 284 -21.93 -17.23 14.77
N ASP A 285 -22.90 -17.86 14.09
CA ASP A 285 -23.83 -17.18 13.20
C ASP A 285 -24.65 -16.15 14.01
N GLU A 286 -24.46 -14.88 13.71
CA GLU A 286 -25.56 -13.93 13.75
C GLU A 286 -26.01 -13.67 12.30
N ALA A 287 -27.31 -13.44 12.15
CA ALA A 287 -28.08 -13.33 10.92
C ALA A 287 -27.30 -12.82 9.69
N PRO A 288 -27.60 -13.31 8.47
CA PRO A 288 -26.98 -12.84 7.24
C PRO A 288 -26.92 -11.31 7.27
N ALA A 289 -25.71 -10.77 7.10
CA ALA A 289 -25.47 -9.34 7.06
C ALA A 289 -26.58 -8.66 6.23
N PRO A 290 -27.05 -7.44 6.59
CA PRO A 290 -28.21 -6.85 5.94
C PRO A 290 -27.97 -6.79 4.44
N GLY A 291 -28.72 -7.59 3.68
CA GLY A 291 -28.60 -7.78 2.23
C GLY A 291 -27.33 -8.50 1.74
N PRO A 292 -27.36 -9.08 0.53
CA PRO A 292 -26.17 -9.63 -0.10
C PRO A 292 -25.19 -8.49 -0.37
N GLY A 293 -24.15 -8.37 0.47
CA GLY A 293 -23.00 -7.51 0.16
C GLY A 293 -22.13 -8.16 -0.92
N PRO A 294 -21.18 -7.42 -1.51
CA PRO A 294 -20.24 -8.01 -2.45
C PRO A 294 -19.45 -9.12 -1.77
N ARG A 295 -19.22 -10.22 -2.48
CA ARG A 295 -18.30 -11.26 -2.02
C ARG A 295 -16.86 -10.72 -2.03
N PRO A 296 -16.13 -10.76 -0.90
CA PRO A 296 -14.72 -10.43 -0.88
C PRO A 296 -13.86 -11.47 -1.61
N VAL A 297 -13.02 -11.01 -2.53
CA VAL A 297 -11.98 -11.83 -3.17
C VAL A 297 -10.63 -11.19 -2.89
N PHE A 298 -9.80 -11.82 -2.08
CA PHE A 298 -8.46 -11.35 -1.78
C PHE A 298 -7.47 -11.96 -2.77
N ILE A 299 -6.73 -11.11 -3.47
CA ILE A 299 -5.70 -11.53 -4.41
C ILE A 299 -4.35 -11.39 -3.72
N VAL A 300 -3.76 -12.52 -3.34
CA VAL A 300 -2.58 -12.59 -2.48
C VAL A 300 -1.42 -13.27 -3.19
N GLY A 301 -0.22 -13.09 -2.65
CA GLY A 301 0.98 -13.76 -3.11
C GLY A 301 2.22 -12.98 -2.71
N MET A 302 3.38 -13.41 -3.20
CA MET A 302 4.59 -12.62 -3.07
C MET A 302 4.43 -11.32 -3.87
N PHE A 303 4.98 -10.20 -3.41
CA PHE A 303 5.12 -9.01 -4.25
C PHE A 303 5.79 -9.42 -5.59
N ARG A 304 5.43 -8.76 -6.69
CA ARG A 304 5.97 -9.06 -8.04
C ARG A 304 5.65 -10.44 -8.63
N SER A 305 4.81 -11.26 -7.99
CA SER A 305 4.37 -12.56 -8.52
C SER A 305 3.40 -12.48 -9.71
N GLY A 306 2.81 -11.30 -9.98
CA GLY A 306 1.85 -11.12 -11.08
C GLY A 306 0.39 -10.92 -10.64
N THR A 307 0.13 -10.72 -9.35
CA THR A 307 -1.20 -10.47 -8.76
C THR A 307 -2.01 -9.39 -9.49
N SER A 308 -1.37 -8.32 -9.98
CA SER A 308 -2.04 -7.26 -10.76
C SER A 308 -2.65 -7.74 -12.10
N VAL A 309 -2.12 -8.81 -12.70
CA VAL A 309 -2.69 -9.38 -13.94
C VAL A 309 -4.03 -10.04 -13.63
N VAL A 310 -4.07 -10.84 -12.55
CA VAL A 310 -5.29 -11.51 -12.09
C VAL A 310 -6.36 -10.50 -11.67
N GLU A 311 -5.98 -9.43 -10.95
CA GLU A 311 -6.93 -8.38 -10.58
C GLU A 311 -7.56 -7.74 -11.82
N ARG A 312 -6.79 -7.47 -12.88
CA ARG A 312 -7.34 -6.90 -14.12
C ARG A 312 -8.20 -7.85 -14.92
N VAL A 313 -7.94 -9.15 -14.88
CA VAL A 313 -8.83 -10.14 -15.48
C VAL A 313 -10.19 -10.08 -14.77
N LEU A 314 -10.18 -10.13 -13.43
CA LEU A 314 -11.40 -10.07 -12.62
C LEU A 314 -12.14 -8.74 -12.80
N SER A 315 -11.45 -7.60 -12.71
CA SER A 315 -12.07 -6.28 -12.89
C SER A 315 -12.46 -5.98 -14.34
N GLY A 316 -12.23 -6.91 -15.28
CA GLY A 316 -12.80 -6.86 -16.62
C GLY A 316 -14.26 -7.32 -16.65
N HIS A 317 -14.74 -7.95 -15.57
CA HIS A 317 -16.12 -8.40 -15.42
C HIS A 317 -17.01 -7.24 -14.90
N PRO A 318 -18.21 -7.01 -15.45
CA PRO A 318 -19.07 -5.89 -15.07
C PRO A 318 -19.56 -5.93 -13.60
N ASP A 319 -19.63 -7.13 -13.01
CA ASP A 319 -20.03 -7.33 -11.61
C ASP A 319 -18.87 -7.37 -10.60
N VAL A 320 -17.66 -6.98 -11.02
CA VAL A 320 -16.49 -6.88 -10.16
C VAL A 320 -16.07 -5.42 -10.04
N VAL A 321 -15.80 -4.99 -8.81
CA VAL A 321 -15.06 -3.75 -8.55
C VAL A 321 -13.65 -4.08 -8.04
N ASP A 322 -12.64 -3.35 -8.50
CA ASP A 322 -11.30 -3.42 -7.92
C ASP A 322 -11.14 -2.42 -6.76
N GLY A 323 -10.61 -2.91 -5.64
CA GLY A 323 -10.24 -2.10 -4.48
C GLY A 323 -8.76 -1.69 -4.47
N GLY A 324 -7.94 -2.25 -5.36
CA GLY A 324 -6.50 -1.98 -5.43
C GLY A 324 -5.71 -2.50 -4.20
N GLU A 325 -4.58 -1.85 -3.91
CA GLU A 325 -3.77 -2.12 -2.71
C GLU A 325 -4.31 -1.33 -1.52
N SER A 326 -5.27 -1.91 -0.82
CA SER A 326 -5.84 -1.36 0.41
C SER A 326 -5.21 -2.02 1.64
N TYR A 327 -5.00 -1.25 2.72
CA TYR A 327 -4.58 -1.77 4.02
C TYR A 327 -5.76 -1.85 5.01
N VAL A 328 -7.00 -1.83 4.51
CA VAL A 328 -8.22 -1.86 5.34
C VAL A 328 -8.27 -3.12 6.21
N MET A 329 -7.96 -4.30 5.67
CA MET A 329 -7.91 -5.52 6.47
C MET A 329 -6.82 -5.46 7.57
N PRO A 330 -5.55 -5.10 7.28
CA PRO A 330 -4.56 -4.81 8.32
C PRO A 330 -5.00 -3.82 9.41
N ALA A 331 -5.64 -2.70 9.02
CA ALA A 331 -6.15 -1.72 9.98
C ALA A 331 -7.31 -2.27 10.83
N ALA A 332 -8.19 -3.09 10.23
CA ALA A 332 -9.25 -3.78 10.94
C ALA A 332 -8.68 -4.77 11.99
N MET A 333 -7.56 -5.43 11.68
CA MET A 333 -6.84 -6.30 12.61
C MET A 333 -6.15 -5.51 13.74
N CYS A 334 -5.61 -4.31 13.47
CA CYS A 334 -5.12 -3.41 14.52
C CYS A 334 -6.23 -3.04 15.52
N ALA A 335 -7.43 -2.73 15.01
CA ALA A 335 -8.60 -2.46 15.84
C ALA A 335 -9.07 -3.70 16.62
N ALA A 336 -8.99 -4.90 16.02
CA ALA A 336 -9.29 -6.16 16.68
C ALA A 336 -8.35 -6.42 17.86
N ALA A 337 -7.05 -6.19 17.69
CA ALA A 337 -6.04 -6.38 18.73
C ALA A 337 -5.93 -5.22 19.73
N ASP A 338 -6.60 -4.09 19.49
CA ASP A 338 -6.35 -2.81 20.15
C ASP A 338 -4.85 -2.50 20.22
N HIS A 339 -4.19 -2.59 19.06
CA HIS A 339 -2.74 -2.50 18.94
C HIS A 339 -2.37 -1.84 17.61
N LEU A 340 -1.52 -0.82 17.65
CA LEU A 340 -0.97 -0.21 16.45
C LEU A 340 0.18 -1.07 15.91
N CYS A 341 -0.08 -1.81 14.84
CA CYS A 341 0.94 -2.48 14.06
C CYS A 341 1.34 -1.62 12.85
N ASN A 342 2.64 -1.43 12.60
CA ASN A 342 3.14 -0.75 11.40
C ASN A 342 3.51 -1.74 10.28
N GLU A 343 3.32 -3.04 10.51
CA GLU A 343 3.41 -4.12 9.53
C GLU A 343 1.99 -4.66 9.24
N VAL A 344 1.87 -5.68 8.40
CA VAL A 344 0.55 -6.31 8.14
C VAL A 344 0.02 -7.02 9.39
N VAL A 345 0.91 -7.65 10.16
CA VAL A 345 0.62 -8.40 11.39
C VAL A 345 1.93 -8.61 12.16
N ASP A 346 1.85 -8.70 13.49
CA ASP A 346 2.96 -9.10 14.36
C ASP A 346 2.50 -10.11 15.43
N GLU A 347 3.46 -10.61 16.22
CA GLU A 347 3.23 -11.62 17.26
C GLU A 347 2.24 -11.11 18.33
N ARG A 348 2.34 -9.83 18.72
CA ARG A 348 1.48 -9.21 19.74
C ARG A 348 0.02 -9.09 19.28
N MET A 349 -0.19 -8.80 18.00
CA MET A 349 -1.52 -8.81 17.39
C MET A 349 -2.13 -10.20 17.45
N ILE A 350 -1.36 -11.25 17.08
CA ILE A 350 -1.81 -12.65 17.13
C ILE A 350 -2.21 -13.05 18.56
N GLU A 351 -1.45 -12.65 19.57
CA GLU A 351 -1.73 -12.94 20.98
C GLU A 351 -2.99 -12.26 21.53
N ARG A 352 -3.36 -11.09 20.99
CA ARG A 352 -4.44 -10.25 21.51
C ARG A 352 -5.78 -10.44 20.84
N ILE A 353 -5.81 -10.95 19.61
CA ILE A 353 -7.06 -11.10 18.87
C ILE A 353 -7.88 -12.24 19.44
N ASP A 354 -9.08 -11.89 19.91
CA ASP A 354 -10.12 -12.83 20.30
C ASP A 354 -11.20 -12.94 19.21
N ALA A 355 -12.18 -13.82 19.44
CA ALA A 355 -13.26 -14.07 18.49
C ALA A 355 -14.11 -12.81 18.20
N GLU A 356 -14.32 -11.96 19.21
CA GLU A 356 -15.11 -10.74 19.09
C GLU A 356 -14.36 -9.67 18.29
N GLY A 357 -13.07 -9.46 18.58
CA GLY A 357 -12.20 -8.59 17.80
C GLY A 357 -12.14 -9.01 16.34
N LEU A 358 -12.00 -10.31 16.09
CA LEU A 358 -11.98 -10.87 14.73
C LEU A 358 -13.33 -10.66 14.01
N ARG A 359 -14.46 -10.84 14.71
CA ARG A 359 -15.80 -10.54 14.18
C ARG A 359 -15.92 -9.07 13.79
N MET A 360 -15.46 -8.17 14.65
CA MET A 360 -15.46 -6.72 14.38
C MET A 360 -14.54 -6.33 13.23
N ALA A 361 -13.41 -7.03 13.03
CA ALA A 361 -12.56 -6.82 11.86
C ALA A 361 -13.30 -7.16 10.55
N ALA A 362 -13.98 -8.31 10.50
CA ALA A 362 -14.78 -8.71 9.35
C ALA A 362 -15.92 -7.71 9.05
N LEU A 363 -16.61 -7.21 10.09
CA LEU A 363 -17.66 -6.19 9.90
C LEU A 363 -17.12 -4.89 9.29
N ARG A 364 -15.95 -4.41 9.76
CA ARG A 364 -15.30 -3.22 9.19
C ARG A 364 -14.91 -3.43 7.73
N PHE A 365 -14.30 -4.57 7.42
CA PHE A 365 -13.92 -4.90 6.04
C PHE A 365 -15.15 -4.98 5.12
N ARG A 366 -16.22 -5.67 5.55
CA ARG A 366 -17.47 -5.78 4.78
C ARG A 366 -18.12 -4.42 4.54
N ALA A 367 -18.10 -3.51 5.51
CA ALA A 367 -18.60 -2.16 5.33
C ALA A 367 -17.82 -1.41 4.24
N HIS A 368 -16.47 -1.48 4.28
CA HIS A 368 -15.62 -0.91 3.25
C HIS A 368 -15.92 -1.50 1.86
N ALA A 369 -15.97 -2.84 1.76
CA ALA A 369 -16.24 -3.53 0.51
C ALA A 369 -17.61 -3.12 -0.08
N ARG A 370 -18.65 -3.02 0.76
CA ARG A 370 -19.99 -2.55 0.35
C ARG A 370 -19.96 -1.12 -0.19
N TRP A 371 -19.30 -0.21 0.52
CA TRP A 371 -19.17 1.18 0.08
C TRP A 371 -18.45 1.29 -1.28
N LYS A 372 -17.35 0.55 -1.47
CA LYS A 372 -16.61 0.54 -2.74
C LYS A 372 -17.36 -0.12 -3.88
N ALA A 373 -18.02 -1.25 -3.64
CA ALA A 373 -18.68 -2.03 -4.67
C ALA A 373 -20.01 -1.44 -5.14
N GLY A 374 -20.69 -0.68 -4.29
CA GLY A 374 -22.07 -0.28 -4.57
C GLY A 374 -22.93 -1.53 -4.81
N GLU A 375 -23.45 -1.66 -6.03
CA GLU A 375 -24.33 -2.77 -6.43
C GLU A 375 -23.57 -3.99 -7.02
N ARG A 376 -22.24 -3.94 -7.14
CA ARG A 376 -21.46 -5.03 -7.73
C ARG A 376 -21.39 -6.24 -6.82
N ALA A 377 -21.46 -7.44 -7.41
CA ALA A 377 -21.55 -8.70 -6.67
C ALA A 377 -20.21 -9.14 -6.05
N VAL A 378 -19.09 -8.65 -6.57
CA VAL A 378 -17.74 -9.03 -6.12
C VAL A 378 -16.88 -7.80 -5.90
N PHE A 379 -16.17 -7.79 -4.78
CA PHE A 379 -15.14 -6.81 -4.45
C PHE A 379 -13.78 -7.51 -4.38
N THR A 380 -12.82 -7.09 -5.21
CA THR A 380 -11.46 -7.61 -5.12
C THR A 380 -10.57 -6.68 -4.31
N GLU A 381 -9.89 -7.20 -3.28
CA GLU A 381 -8.76 -6.51 -2.66
C GLU A 381 -7.46 -7.20 -3.07
N LYS A 382 -6.55 -6.46 -3.71
CA LYS A 382 -5.24 -6.99 -4.10
C LYS A 382 -4.17 -6.32 -3.28
N LEU A 383 -3.88 -6.86 -2.11
CA LEU A 383 -2.65 -6.56 -1.36
C LEU A 383 -1.85 -7.88 -1.24
N PRO A 384 -0.70 -8.02 -1.93
CA PRO A 384 0.02 -9.31 -1.99
C PRO A 384 0.29 -9.90 -0.59
N SER A 385 0.71 -9.05 0.35
CA SER A 385 1.05 -9.41 1.73
C SER A 385 -0.12 -9.86 2.61
N ASN A 386 -1.38 -9.74 2.15
CA ASN A 386 -2.52 -10.34 2.85
C ASN A 386 -2.46 -11.88 2.90
N PHE A 387 -1.50 -12.52 2.23
CA PHE A 387 -1.19 -13.93 2.48
C PHE A 387 -0.92 -14.19 3.97
N LEU A 388 -0.36 -13.22 4.71
CA LEU A 388 -0.13 -13.28 6.16
C LEU A 388 -1.44 -13.33 6.95
N LEU A 389 -2.51 -12.72 6.43
CA LEU A 389 -3.83 -12.64 7.07
C LEU A 389 -4.82 -13.70 6.56
N THR A 390 -4.39 -14.61 5.67
CA THR A 390 -5.27 -15.59 5.00
C THR A 390 -6.10 -16.41 6.00
N GLY A 391 -5.47 -16.88 7.09
CA GLY A 391 -6.17 -17.61 8.14
C GLY A 391 -7.27 -16.78 8.82
N TYR A 392 -6.97 -15.55 9.21
CA TYR A 392 -7.93 -14.65 9.85
C TYR A 392 -9.07 -14.24 8.91
N ILE A 393 -8.76 -13.97 7.63
CA ILE A 393 -9.74 -13.65 6.60
C ILE A 393 -10.75 -14.80 6.45
N LEU A 394 -10.27 -16.03 6.24
CA LEU A 394 -11.13 -17.19 5.99
C LEU A 394 -11.86 -17.70 7.24
N ALA A 395 -11.31 -17.47 8.43
CA ALA A 395 -11.98 -17.78 9.69
C ALA A 395 -13.10 -16.78 10.03
N SER A 396 -12.98 -15.52 9.59
CA SER A 396 -13.91 -14.44 9.95
C SER A 396 -14.98 -14.13 8.90
N MET A 397 -14.70 -14.43 7.62
CA MET A 397 -15.61 -14.21 6.50
C MET A 397 -15.83 -15.51 5.73
N PRO A 398 -16.88 -16.29 6.05
CA PRO A 398 -17.16 -17.56 5.39
C PRO A 398 -17.30 -17.48 3.87
N GLU A 399 -17.79 -16.35 3.37
CA GLU A 399 -18.00 -16.05 1.96
C GLU A 399 -16.74 -15.61 1.21
N ALA A 400 -15.68 -15.22 1.93
CA ALA A 400 -14.46 -14.71 1.32
C ALA A 400 -13.71 -15.81 0.54
N ARG A 401 -13.06 -15.40 -0.55
CA ARG A 401 -12.20 -16.28 -1.34
C ARG A 401 -10.80 -15.70 -1.45
N ILE A 402 -9.82 -16.58 -1.52
CA ILE A 402 -8.42 -16.23 -1.74
C ILE A 402 -8.02 -16.71 -3.13
N VAL A 403 -7.52 -15.79 -3.95
CA VAL A 403 -6.81 -16.11 -5.18
C VAL A 403 -5.33 -15.91 -4.93
N HIS A 404 -4.58 -17.00 -4.92
CA HIS A 404 -3.16 -17.01 -4.61
C HIS A 404 -2.33 -17.12 -5.88
N MET A 405 -1.58 -16.06 -6.20
CA MET A 405 -0.70 -16.05 -7.38
C MET A 405 0.63 -16.75 -7.07
N ARG A 406 0.95 -17.77 -7.86
CA ARG A 406 2.24 -18.46 -7.89
C ARG A 406 2.97 -18.16 -9.20
N ARG A 407 4.26 -17.91 -9.09
CA ARG A 407 5.17 -17.70 -10.22
C ARG A 407 6.53 -18.29 -9.86
N ASP A 408 7.32 -18.62 -10.89
CA ASP A 408 8.71 -19.06 -10.75
C ASP A 408 9.45 -18.34 -9.60
N PRO A 409 10.05 -19.08 -8.65
CA PRO A 409 10.70 -18.49 -7.47
C PRO A 409 11.82 -17.52 -7.82
N MET A 410 12.64 -17.83 -8.84
CA MET A 410 13.78 -17.00 -9.23
C MET A 410 13.34 -15.70 -9.87
N ASP A 411 12.37 -15.74 -10.79
CA ASP A 411 11.74 -14.57 -11.38
C ASP A 411 11.11 -13.66 -10.32
N THR A 412 10.37 -14.26 -9.41
CA THR A 412 9.66 -13.53 -8.36
C THR A 412 10.65 -12.86 -7.42
N CYS A 413 11.63 -13.60 -6.92
CA CYS A 413 12.61 -13.08 -5.98
C CYS A 413 13.54 -12.06 -6.64
N PHE A 414 14.07 -12.31 -7.85
CA PHE A 414 14.87 -11.31 -8.53
C PHE A 414 14.08 -10.03 -8.82
N SER A 415 12.80 -10.14 -9.18
CA SER A 415 11.94 -8.97 -9.33
C SER A 415 11.72 -8.23 -8.01
N ASN A 416 11.65 -8.91 -6.86
CA ASN A 416 11.58 -8.26 -5.54
C ASN A 416 12.89 -7.52 -5.24
N LEU A 417 14.03 -8.19 -5.41
CA LEU A 417 15.36 -7.64 -5.13
C LEU A 417 15.58 -6.31 -5.87
N ARG A 418 15.18 -6.23 -7.14
CA ARG A 418 15.34 -5.04 -7.98
C ARG A 418 14.21 -4.01 -7.89
N THR A 419 13.22 -4.21 -7.03
CA THR A 419 12.13 -3.25 -6.84
C THR A 419 12.41 -2.35 -5.64
N PHE A 420 12.32 -1.04 -5.83
CA PHE A 420 12.25 -0.10 -4.71
C PHE A 420 10.85 -0.15 -4.09
N PHE A 421 10.77 -0.50 -2.80
CA PHE A 421 9.55 -0.55 -2.02
C PHE A 421 9.59 0.56 -0.95
N THR A 422 8.50 1.30 -0.86
CA THR A 422 8.25 2.34 0.15
C THR A 422 7.54 1.72 1.35
N GLY A 423 8.28 1.40 2.42
CA GLY A 423 7.69 0.88 3.65
C GLY A 423 7.12 -0.54 3.57
N ALA A 424 7.48 -1.32 2.54
CA ALA A 424 7.04 -2.71 2.36
C ALA A 424 8.22 -3.63 1.99
N ALA A 425 8.00 -4.93 2.09
CA ALA A 425 8.92 -5.99 1.61
C ALA A 425 10.38 -5.84 2.09
N GLY A 426 10.61 -5.44 3.35
CA GLY A 426 11.96 -5.20 3.89
C GLY A 426 12.93 -6.40 3.79
N TYR A 427 12.40 -7.61 3.66
CA TYR A 427 13.15 -8.85 3.43
C TYR A 427 13.83 -8.93 2.05
N SER A 428 13.41 -8.10 1.07
CA SER A 428 13.77 -8.30 -0.33
C SER A 428 15.18 -7.85 -0.71
N TYR A 429 15.84 -7.07 0.14
CA TYR A 429 17.11 -6.41 -0.16
C TYR A 429 18.35 -7.22 0.20
N ASP A 430 18.16 -8.43 0.73
CA ASP A 430 19.20 -9.43 0.95
C ASP A 430 18.79 -10.74 0.28
N GLN A 431 19.71 -11.38 -0.46
CA GLN A 431 19.40 -12.62 -1.18
C GLN A 431 19.03 -13.77 -0.23
N SER A 432 19.74 -13.91 0.88
CA SER A 432 19.55 -15.00 1.84
C SER A 432 18.30 -14.79 2.70
N SER A 433 18.01 -13.54 3.10
CA SER A 433 16.73 -13.23 3.76
C SER A 433 15.55 -13.42 2.82
N LEU A 434 15.67 -12.98 1.56
CA LEU A 434 14.61 -13.13 0.57
C LEU A 434 14.30 -14.60 0.30
N ALA A 435 15.32 -15.46 0.15
CA ALA A 435 15.12 -16.90 -0.01
C ALA A 435 14.38 -17.52 1.19
N ARG A 436 14.83 -17.23 2.42
CA ARG A 436 14.19 -17.73 3.66
C ARG A 436 12.75 -17.23 3.81
N TYR A 437 12.50 -15.97 3.49
CA TYR A 437 11.16 -15.40 3.49
C TYR A 437 10.27 -16.14 2.50
N TYR A 438 10.74 -16.34 1.27
CA TYR A 438 9.97 -17.00 0.22
C TYR A 438 9.63 -18.45 0.57
N LEU A 439 10.57 -19.21 1.17
CA LEU A 439 10.32 -20.56 1.68
C LEU A 439 9.23 -20.57 2.77
N GLY A 440 9.33 -19.66 3.75
CA GLY A 440 8.33 -19.54 4.81
C GLY A 440 6.95 -19.14 4.29
N TYR A 441 6.90 -18.22 3.32
CA TYR A 441 5.68 -17.84 2.59
C TYR A 441 5.04 -19.05 1.88
N ARG A 442 5.83 -19.85 1.14
CA ARG A 442 5.32 -21.04 0.44
C ARG A 442 4.78 -22.08 1.41
N ALA A 443 5.48 -22.33 2.52
CA ALA A 443 5.03 -23.24 3.57
C ALA A 443 3.71 -22.76 4.22
N LEU A 444 3.61 -21.46 4.54
CA LEU A 444 2.40 -20.89 5.14
C LEU A 444 1.19 -20.99 4.21
N MET A 445 1.36 -20.70 2.92
CA MET A 445 0.26 -20.83 1.95
C MET A 445 -0.13 -22.29 1.69
N ALA A 446 0.83 -23.21 1.70
CA ALA A 446 0.53 -24.64 1.62
C ALA A 446 -0.31 -25.10 2.82
N HIS A 447 0.04 -24.68 4.04
CA HIS A 447 -0.73 -24.94 5.25
C HIS A 447 -2.18 -24.43 5.14
N TRP A 448 -2.37 -23.19 4.68
CA TRP A 448 -3.72 -22.64 4.53
C TRP A 448 -4.56 -23.34 3.46
N ARG A 449 -3.94 -23.73 2.33
CA ARG A 449 -4.60 -24.48 1.27
C ARG A 449 -5.08 -25.85 1.75
N GLU A 450 -4.30 -26.52 2.59
CA GLU A 450 -4.71 -27.80 3.19
C GLU A 450 -5.91 -27.62 4.14
N ARG A 451 -5.95 -26.52 4.88
CA ARG A 451 -7.05 -26.20 5.80
C ARG A 451 -8.34 -25.73 5.10
N TRP A 452 -8.24 -25.01 3.98
CA TRP A 452 -9.39 -24.47 3.23
C TRP A 452 -9.27 -24.65 1.71
N PRO A 453 -9.26 -25.90 1.21
CA PRO A 453 -9.00 -26.19 -0.20
C PRO A 453 -10.05 -25.60 -1.15
N GLU A 454 -11.30 -25.45 -0.71
CA GLU A 454 -12.40 -24.92 -1.54
C GLU A 454 -12.44 -23.39 -1.60
N ARG A 455 -11.67 -22.70 -0.75
CA ARG A 455 -11.69 -21.22 -0.62
C ARG A 455 -10.37 -20.57 -1.00
N ILE A 456 -9.38 -21.36 -1.40
CA ILE A 456 -8.09 -20.89 -1.88
C ILE A 456 -7.84 -21.48 -3.27
N LEU A 457 -7.80 -20.62 -4.29
CA LEU A 457 -7.41 -20.99 -5.64
C LEU A 457 -5.94 -20.61 -5.86
N GLU A 458 -5.08 -21.59 -6.09
CA GLU A 458 -3.73 -21.35 -6.61
C GLU A 458 -3.78 -21.12 -8.12
N VAL A 459 -3.31 -19.94 -8.54
CA VAL A 459 -3.20 -19.52 -9.93
C VAL A 459 -1.72 -19.48 -10.29
N ASP A 460 -1.34 -20.32 -11.25
CA ASP A 460 0.01 -20.36 -11.78
C ASP A 460 0.17 -19.34 -12.91
N TYR A 461 1.16 -18.45 -12.78
CA TYR A 461 1.41 -17.39 -13.75
C TYR A 461 1.75 -17.95 -15.13
N GLN A 462 2.53 -19.04 -15.21
CA GLN A 462 2.93 -19.62 -16.48
C GLN A 462 1.74 -20.28 -17.17
N ALA A 463 0.91 -21.01 -16.43
CA ALA A 463 -0.35 -21.53 -16.96
C ALA A 463 -1.26 -20.41 -17.51
N PHE A 464 -1.29 -19.25 -16.86
CA PHE A 464 -2.06 -18.08 -17.31
C PHE A 464 -1.49 -17.46 -18.60
N VAL A 465 -0.17 -17.56 -18.80
CA VAL A 465 0.52 -17.12 -20.02
C VAL A 465 0.25 -18.06 -21.18
N ASP A 466 0.22 -19.37 -20.91
CA ASP A 466 0.08 -20.41 -21.93
C ASP A 466 -1.37 -20.59 -22.39
N ASP A 467 -2.34 -20.51 -21.46
CA ASP A 467 -3.78 -20.58 -21.73
C ASP A 467 -4.59 -19.51 -20.97
N PRO A 468 -4.55 -18.24 -21.45
CA PRO A 468 -5.30 -17.15 -20.83
C PRO A 468 -6.82 -17.39 -20.72
N ASP A 469 -7.45 -18.00 -21.74
CA ASP A 469 -8.90 -18.20 -21.77
C ASP A 469 -9.33 -19.27 -20.75
N GLY A 470 -8.69 -20.44 -20.75
CA GLY A 470 -9.00 -21.51 -19.82
C GLY A 470 -8.72 -21.11 -18.37
N GLN A 471 -7.60 -20.43 -18.09
CA GLN A 471 -7.32 -19.95 -16.74
C GLN A 471 -8.27 -18.83 -16.30
N SER A 472 -8.69 -17.93 -17.20
CA SER A 472 -9.69 -16.91 -16.87
C SER A 472 -11.05 -17.51 -16.53
N ARG A 473 -11.50 -18.53 -17.28
CA ARG A 473 -12.74 -19.27 -16.97
C ARG A 473 -12.68 -19.95 -15.61
N ARG A 474 -11.57 -20.65 -15.32
CA ARG A 474 -11.35 -21.31 -14.02
C ARG A 474 -11.38 -20.30 -12.87
N LEU A 475 -10.73 -19.16 -13.05
CA LEU A 475 -10.70 -18.07 -12.07
C LEU A 475 -12.09 -17.48 -11.82
N LEU A 476 -12.85 -17.17 -12.88
CA LEU A 476 -14.21 -16.62 -12.75
C LEU A 476 -15.16 -17.64 -12.10
N ALA A 477 -15.10 -18.90 -12.50
CA ALA A 477 -15.92 -19.96 -11.90
C ALA A 477 -15.65 -20.10 -10.40
N PHE A 478 -14.38 -20.07 -9.98
CA PHE A 478 -14.03 -20.04 -8.55
C PHE A 478 -14.59 -18.80 -7.84
N CYS A 479 -14.56 -17.63 -8.49
CA CYS A 479 -15.17 -16.41 -7.98
C CYS A 479 -16.72 -16.43 -8.01
N GLY A 480 -17.34 -17.44 -8.64
CA GLY A 480 -18.78 -17.56 -8.83
C GLY A 480 -19.32 -16.53 -9.83
N LEU A 481 -18.56 -16.26 -10.89
CA LEU A 481 -18.87 -15.33 -11.96
C LEU A 481 -18.95 -16.10 -13.28
N ASP A 482 -19.84 -15.65 -14.16
CA ASP A 482 -19.92 -16.16 -15.53
C ASP A 482 -18.77 -15.60 -16.38
N PHE A 483 -18.44 -16.32 -17.45
CA PHE A 483 -17.46 -15.82 -18.40
C PHE A 483 -18.06 -14.70 -19.25
N VAL A 484 -17.34 -13.59 -19.37
CA VAL A 484 -17.62 -12.52 -20.34
C VAL A 484 -16.34 -12.18 -21.13
N PRO A 485 -16.42 -11.88 -22.43
CA PRO A 485 -15.21 -11.65 -23.24
C PRO A 485 -14.28 -10.53 -22.76
N SER A 486 -14.81 -9.50 -22.08
CA SER A 486 -14.05 -8.35 -21.60
C SER A 486 -12.97 -8.69 -20.56
N VAL A 487 -13.06 -9.84 -19.90
CA VAL A 487 -12.07 -10.31 -18.91
C VAL A 487 -10.72 -10.67 -19.54
N LEU A 488 -10.71 -10.98 -20.85
CA LEU A 488 -9.49 -11.30 -21.59
C LEU A 488 -8.75 -10.04 -22.06
N ASP A 489 -9.42 -8.88 -22.08
CA ASP A 489 -8.79 -7.61 -22.41
C ASP A 489 -8.06 -7.03 -21.19
N VAL A 490 -6.94 -7.67 -20.85
CA VAL A 490 -6.05 -7.23 -19.76
C VAL A 490 -5.37 -5.91 -20.13
N GLY A 491 -5.20 -5.59 -21.41
CA GLY A 491 -4.54 -4.38 -21.90
C GLY A 491 -5.41 -3.12 -21.89
N ARG A 492 -6.72 -3.26 -21.66
CA ARG A 492 -7.70 -2.16 -21.77
C ARG A 492 -7.28 -0.85 -21.10
N SER A 493 -7.57 0.24 -21.80
CA SER A 493 -7.42 1.60 -21.26
C SER A 493 -8.43 1.85 -20.14
N GLY A 494 -8.05 2.70 -19.19
CA GLY A 494 -8.91 3.06 -18.06
C GLY A 494 -8.59 2.30 -16.77
N GLY A 495 -9.15 2.79 -15.66
CA GLY A 495 -8.82 2.37 -14.31
C GLY A 495 -7.48 2.91 -13.81
N TYR A 496 -7.32 2.90 -12.49
CA TYR A 496 -6.10 3.34 -11.82
C TYR A 496 -5.38 2.14 -11.20
N SER A 497 -4.05 2.15 -11.21
CA SER A 497 -3.26 1.11 -10.54
C SER A 497 -1.97 1.70 -9.96
N ALA A 498 -1.86 1.77 -8.63
CA ALA A 498 -0.64 2.23 -7.95
C ALA A 498 0.46 1.16 -7.85
N THR A 499 0.45 0.15 -8.74
CA THR A 499 1.43 -0.93 -8.67
C THR A 499 2.66 -0.60 -9.52
N ALA A 500 3.85 -0.98 -9.04
CA ALA A 500 5.09 -0.93 -9.83
C ALA A 500 5.05 -1.83 -11.08
N SER A 501 3.95 -2.56 -11.32
CA SER A 501 3.72 -3.41 -12.49
C SER A 501 2.85 -2.72 -13.55
N ILE A 502 2.36 -1.49 -13.36
CA ILE A 502 1.31 -0.92 -14.23
C ILE A 502 1.67 -0.90 -15.71
N GLY A 503 2.84 -0.35 -16.09
CA GLY A 503 3.25 -0.26 -17.50
C GLY A 503 3.32 -1.63 -18.16
N SER A 504 3.83 -2.60 -17.40
CA SER A 504 3.90 -3.99 -17.84
C SER A 504 2.50 -4.59 -18.02
N VAL A 505 1.62 -4.43 -17.04
CA VAL A 505 0.29 -5.03 -17.04
C VAL A 505 -0.59 -4.50 -18.19
N ARG A 506 -0.39 -3.24 -18.60
CA ARG A 506 -1.08 -2.65 -19.75
C ARG A 506 -0.65 -3.20 -21.11
N GLN A 507 0.53 -3.83 -21.19
CA GLN A 507 0.95 -4.57 -22.37
C GLN A 507 0.29 -5.96 -22.46
N GLY A 508 -0.66 -6.27 -21.58
CA GLY A 508 -1.36 -7.54 -21.51
C GLY A 508 -0.54 -8.65 -20.86
N ILE A 509 -0.91 -9.89 -21.17
CA ILE A 509 -0.23 -11.10 -20.68
C ILE A 509 1.01 -11.33 -21.55
N LEU A 510 2.17 -10.92 -21.03
CA LEU A 510 3.43 -11.03 -21.77
C LEU A 510 4.03 -12.44 -21.64
N ARG A 511 4.21 -13.11 -22.79
CA ARG A 511 4.82 -14.45 -22.86
C ARG A 511 6.29 -14.51 -22.45
N ASN A 512 7.05 -13.43 -22.65
CA ASN A 512 8.49 -13.38 -22.40
C ASN A 512 8.87 -12.80 -21.04
N ARG A 513 7.98 -12.85 -20.03
CA ARG A 513 8.20 -12.12 -18.78
C ARG A 513 9.16 -12.78 -17.79
N GLY A 514 9.66 -13.97 -18.08
CA GLY A 514 10.57 -14.71 -17.21
C GLY A 514 12.00 -14.81 -17.70
N GLY A 515 12.91 -15.15 -16.80
CA GLY A 515 14.31 -15.41 -17.09
C GLY A 515 15.23 -14.20 -17.08
N ALA A 516 14.75 -13.00 -16.69
CA ALA A 516 15.61 -11.82 -16.56
C ALA A 516 16.76 -12.05 -15.57
N TRP A 517 16.55 -12.91 -14.57
CA TRP A 517 17.58 -13.30 -13.61
C TRP A 517 18.75 -14.07 -14.25
N ARG A 518 18.56 -14.70 -15.42
CA ARG A 518 19.60 -15.53 -16.06
C ARG A 518 20.84 -14.73 -16.43
N ALA A 519 20.68 -13.48 -16.86
CA ALA A 519 21.80 -12.57 -17.11
C ALA A 519 22.62 -12.28 -15.84
N TYR A 520 21.98 -12.37 -14.66
CA TYR A 520 22.58 -12.14 -13.34
C TYR A 520 22.87 -13.46 -12.60
N ALA A 521 22.86 -14.61 -13.27
CA ALA A 521 22.89 -15.92 -12.60
C ALA A 521 24.13 -16.13 -11.71
N ALA A 522 25.27 -15.52 -12.07
CA ALA A 522 26.49 -15.54 -11.27
C ALA A 522 26.34 -14.71 -9.99
N HIS A 523 25.79 -13.50 -10.11
CA HIS A 523 25.52 -12.58 -9.00
C HIS A 523 24.42 -13.08 -8.03
N LEU A 524 23.50 -13.90 -8.54
CA LEU A 524 22.35 -14.45 -7.80
C LEU A 524 22.61 -15.83 -7.18
N GLN A 525 23.87 -16.27 -7.08
CA GLN A 525 24.19 -17.58 -6.53
C GLN A 525 23.61 -17.81 -5.12
N PRO A 526 23.74 -16.88 -4.14
CA PRO A 526 23.14 -17.08 -2.81
C PRO A 526 21.61 -17.28 -2.85
N LEU A 527 20.91 -16.52 -3.70
CA LEU A 527 19.46 -16.67 -3.87
C LEU A 527 19.10 -18.04 -4.47
N ARG A 528 19.85 -18.49 -5.49
CA ARG A 528 19.63 -19.79 -6.14
C ARG A 528 19.84 -20.95 -5.17
N GLU A 529 20.90 -20.90 -4.38
CA GLU A 529 21.20 -21.90 -3.35
C GLU A 529 20.10 -21.92 -2.28
N GLY A 530 19.68 -20.75 -1.80
CA GLY A 530 18.59 -20.65 -0.81
C GLY A 530 17.23 -21.14 -1.32
N LEU A 531 16.95 -21.02 -2.63
CA LEU A 531 15.71 -21.49 -3.25
C LEU A 531 15.78 -22.92 -3.81
N ALA A 532 16.94 -23.59 -3.72
CA ALA A 532 17.13 -24.95 -4.24
C ALA A 532 16.05 -25.97 -3.83
N PRO A 533 15.51 -25.94 -2.58
CA PRO A 533 14.43 -26.86 -2.19
C PRO A 533 13.16 -26.75 -3.05
N LEU A 534 12.88 -25.60 -3.65
CA LEU A 534 11.73 -25.40 -4.53
C LEU A 534 12.07 -25.70 -6.00
N LEU A 535 13.28 -25.34 -6.43
CA LEU A 535 13.73 -25.55 -7.80
C LEU A 535 13.88 -27.04 -8.15
N ALA A 536 14.17 -27.89 -7.17
CA ALA A 536 14.20 -29.33 -7.35
C ALA A 536 12.80 -29.95 -7.46
N ALA A 537 11.78 -29.33 -6.85
CA ALA A 537 10.41 -29.84 -6.79
C ALA A 537 9.56 -29.46 -8.02
N ASP A 538 9.89 -28.37 -8.71
CA ASP A 538 9.25 -27.95 -9.96
C ASP A 538 9.93 -28.58 -11.22
N GLY A 539 10.87 -29.52 -11.03
CA GLY A 539 11.70 -30.14 -12.08
C GLY A 539 11.39 -31.61 -12.42
N ASP A 540 10.34 -32.19 -11.83
CA ASP A 540 9.68 -33.45 -12.22
C ASP A 540 8.32 -33.14 -12.85
#